data_AF-A0A662CAH2-F1
#
_entry.id   AF-A0A662CAH2-F1
#
_cell.length_a   1.000
_cell.length_b   1.000
_cell.length_c   1.000
_cell.angle_alpha   90.00
_cell.angle_beta   90.00
_cell.angle_gamma   90.00
#
_symmetry.space_group_name_H-M   'P 1'
#
loop_
_entity.id
_entity.type
_entity.pdbx_description
1 polymer ?
#
loop_
_entity_poly.entity_id
_entity_poly.type
_entity_poly.pdbx_seq_one_letter_code
_entity_poly.pdbx_strand_id
1 'polypeptide(L)'
;MGGNLTQDIVAIKVLEEVCQEYLDMLGYKDIKLTTYFHQYMGAFPKDEEKAFALITFGATVGALSRATVIITKTTHEAHGIPTAQINAQSCKATKNIINMLNGEKIEGTDKMKQEEMMLRKATKAILDSTLEISNGDAAIGTVRAFKVGIIDMPFSPSNYNKNLLLSHKDLRGAIRIADPGNVPIPKEVMGYETKKIKERTEKQKIEPGYKMLLEDILAFTGSNYR
;
A
#
# COMPACT_ATOMS: atom_id res chain seq x y z
N MET A 1 -2.81 4.35 0.87
CA MET A 1 -1.49 5.01 0.83
C MET A 1 -0.56 4.43 1.89
N GLY A 2 0.65 4.04 1.51
CA GLY A 2 1.75 3.63 2.41
C GLY A 2 2.67 4.78 2.82
N GLY A 3 2.70 5.89 2.06
CA GLY A 3 3.39 7.13 2.42
C GLY A 3 4.69 7.38 1.65
N ASN A 4 5.00 6.56 0.64
CA ASN A 4 6.10 6.81 -0.30
C ASN A 4 5.52 7.10 -1.67
N LEU A 5 5.74 8.33 -2.17
CA LEU A 5 5.18 8.82 -3.43
C LEU A 5 5.39 7.86 -4.61
N THR A 6 6.63 7.37 -4.79
CA THR A 6 6.98 6.48 -5.90
C THR A 6 6.25 5.15 -5.78
N GLN A 7 6.33 4.50 -4.62
CA GLN A 7 5.70 3.20 -4.40
C GLN A 7 4.18 3.28 -4.51
N ASP A 8 3.55 4.29 -3.93
CA ASP A 8 2.10 4.45 -3.93
C ASP A 8 1.54 4.69 -5.34
N ILE A 9 2.23 5.48 -6.16
CA ILE A 9 1.84 5.72 -7.56
C ILE A 9 2.00 4.44 -8.39
N VAL A 10 3.14 3.77 -8.24
CA VAL A 10 3.41 2.53 -8.97
C VAL A 10 2.44 1.43 -8.54
N ALA A 11 2.05 1.36 -7.27
CA ALA A 11 1.12 0.35 -6.77
C ALA A 11 -0.27 0.44 -7.43
N ILE A 12 -0.81 1.64 -7.66
CA ILE A 12 -2.08 1.82 -8.39
C ILE A 12 -1.97 1.34 -9.83
N LYS A 13 -0.87 1.69 -10.51
CA LYS A 13 -0.61 1.23 -11.88
C LYS A 13 -0.54 -0.30 -11.95
N VAL A 14 0.27 -0.92 -11.08
CA VAL A 14 0.43 -2.38 -11.01
C VAL A 14 -0.89 -3.07 -10.69
N LEU A 15 -1.67 -2.53 -9.75
CA LEU A 15 -2.99 -3.06 -9.40
C LEU A 15 -3.91 -3.10 -10.62
N GLU A 16 -4.01 -2.00 -11.37
CA GLU A 16 -4.85 -1.89 -12.55
C GLU A 16 -4.43 -2.89 -13.63
N GLU A 17 -3.14 -2.89 -13.98
CA GLU A 17 -2.64 -3.73 -15.08
C GLU A 17 -2.67 -5.23 -14.73
N VAL A 18 -2.28 -5.62 -13.51
CA VAL A 18 -2.35 -7.02 -13.08
C VAL A 18 -3.79 -7.48 -12.97
N CYS A 19 -4.72 -6.66 -12.46
CA CYS A 19 -6.13 -7.04 -12.41
C CYS A 19 -6.68 -7.28 -13.82
N GLN A 20 -6.39 -6.39 -14.78
CA GLN A 20 -6.79 -6.56 -16.17
C GLN A 20 -6.21 -7.84 -16.79
N GLU A 21 -4.92 -8.13 -16.56
CA GLU A 21 -4.28 -9.37 -17.02
C GLU A 21 -5.01 -10.63 -16.55
N TYR A 22 -5.39 -10.70 -15.26
CA TYR A 22 -6.08 -11.88 -14.71
C TYR A 22 -7.53 -11.95 -15.19
N LEU A 23 -8.24 -10.83 -15.34
CA LEU A 23 -9.58 -10.82 -15.92
C LEU A 23 -9.56 -11.39 -17.34
N ASP A 24 -8.60 -10.94 -18.16
CA ASP A 24 -8.43 -11.41 -19.53
C ASP A 24 -8.06 -12.89 -19.61
N MET A 25 -7.13 -13.33 -18.76
CA MET A 25 -6.71 -14.73 -18.68
C MET A 25 -7.86 -15.67 -18.28
N LEU A 26 -8.74 -15.22 -17.38
CA LEU A 26 -9.90 -15.98 -16.92
C LEU A 26 -11.11 -15.86 -17.86
N GLY A 27 -10.97 -15.15 -18.98
CA GLY A 27 -12.01 -15.02 -20.01
C GLY A 27 -13.12 -14.03 -19.67
N TYR A 28 -12.95 -13.19 -18.64
CA TYR A 28 -13.89 -12.11 -18.35
C TYR A 28 -13.68 -10.98 -19.35
N LYS A 29 -14.69 -10.74 -20.18
CA LYS A 29 -14.71 -9.66 -21.18
C LYS A 29 -15.69 -8.57 -20.77
N ASP A 30 -15.52 -7.40 -21.37
CA ASP A 30 -16.39 -6.23 -21.19
C ASP A 30 -16.48 -5.70 -19.73
N ILE A 31 -15.41 -5.90 -18.94
CA ILE A 31 -15.29 -5.34 -17.59
C ILE A 31 -14.68 -3.95 -17.67
N LYS A 32 -15.37 -2.96 -17.08
CA LYS A 32 -14.82 -1.63 -16.85
C LYS A 32 -14.09 -1.60 -15.51
N LEU A 33 -12.77 -1.67 -15.55
CA LEU A 33 -11.92 -1.55 -14.36
C LEU A 33 -11.78 -0.07 -13.94
N THR A 34 -11.79 0.16 -12.63
CA THR A 34 -11.55 1.47 -12.01
C THR A 34 -10.76 1.30 -10.73
N THR A 35 -9.95 2.30 -10.37
CA THR A 35 -9.06 2.25 -9.20
C THR A 35 -9.50 3.22 -8.11
N TYR A 36 -9.41 2.77 -6.86
CA TYR A 36 -9.71 3.57 -5.68
C TYR A 36 -8.42 3.81 -4.91
N PHE A 37 -8.04 5.06 -4.75
CA PHE A 37 -6.93 5.45 -3.89
C PHE A 37 -7.46 5.94 -2.55
N HIS A 38 -7.25 5.13 -1.53
CA HIS A 38 -7.45 5.58 -0.17
C HIS A 38 -6.25 6.45 0.25
N GLN A 39 -6.53 7.64 0.76
CA GLN A 39 -5.55 8.41 1.54
C GLN A 39 -5.05 7.58 2.73
N TYR A 40 -4.19 8.13 3.59
CA TYR A 40 -3.59 7.34 4.67
C TYR A 40 -4.66 6.62 5.50
N MET A 41 -4.44 5.33 5.78
CA MET A 41 -5.39 4.48 6.51
C MET A 41 -4.86 4.05 7.88
N GLY A 42 -3.65 4.47 8.23
CA GLY A 42 -3.05 4.22 9.55
C GLY A 42 -3.41 5.30 10.57
N ALA A 43 -2.61 5.38 11.64
CA ALA A 43 -2.84 6.30 12.74
C ALA A 43 -2.62 7.78 12.32
N PHE A 44 -3.64 8.61 12.49
CA PHE A 44 -3.57 10.04 12.17
C PHE A 44 -2.94 10.86 13.30
N PRO A 45 -2.29 11.99 12.96
CA PRO A 45 -1.90 12.97 13.96
C PRO A 45 -3.15 13.60 14.59
N LYS A 46 -3.09 13.89 15.90
CA LYS A 46 -4.16 14.61 16.63
C LYS A 46 -4.21 16.10 16.30
N ASP A 47 -3.07 16.65 15.89
CA ASP A 47 -2.92 18.02 15.45
C ASP A 47 -3.54 18.19 14.06
N GLU A 48 -4.47 19.13 13.93
CA GLU A 48 -5.27 19.28 12.71
C GLU A 48 -4.45 19.76 11.52
N GLU A 49 -3.43 20.60 11.73
CA GLU A 49 -2.55 21.09 10.66
C GLU A 49 -1.72 19.94 10.08
N LYS A 50 -1.16 19.09 10.94
CA LYS A 50 -0.47 17.85 10.51
C LYS A 50 -1.43 16.89 9.81
N ALA A 51 -2.66 16.74 10.30
CA ALA A 51 -3.66 15.90 9.65
C ALA A 51 -4.02 16.43 8.26
N PHE A 52 -4.16 17.75 8.13
CA PHE A 52 -4.44 18.42 6.86
C PHE A 52 -3.26 18.29 5.88
N ALA A 53 -2.03 18.37 6.35
CA ALA A 53 -0.83 18.12 5.54
C ALA A 53 -0.82 16.67 5.00
N LEU A 54 -1.20 15.70 5.83
CA LEU A 54 -1.27 14.29 5.41
C LEU A 54 -2.40 14.05 4.39
N ILE A 55 -3.56 14.69 4.57
CA ILE A 55 -4.69 14.66 3.63
C ILE A 55 -4.30 15.23 2.28
N THR A 56 -3.67 16.42 2.26
CA THR A 56 -3.26 17.08 1.01
C THR A 56 -2.13 16.33 0.32
N PHE A 57 -1.18 15.77 1.07
CA PHE A 57 -0.19 14.84 0.50
C PHE A 57 -0.86 13.61 -0.12
N GLY A 58 -1.82 12.99 0.56
CA GLY A 58 -2.58 11.87 0.01
C GLY A 58 -3.39 12.24 -1.24
N ALA A 59 -3.94 13.45 -1.30
CA ALA A 59 -4.60 13.96 -2.50
C ALA A 59 -3.62 14.12 -3.66
N THR A 60 -2.42 14.64 -3.41
CA THR A 60 -1.35 14.77 -4.42
C THR A 60 -0.94 13.40 -4.97
N VAL A 61 -0.67 12.43 -4.09
CA VAL A 61 -0.30 11.06 -4.50
C VAL A 61 -1.43 10.41 -5.31
N GLY A 62 -2.67 10.52 -4.82
CA GLY A 62 -3.84 9.98 -5.50
C GLY A 62 -4.04 10.58 -6.89
N ALA A 63 -3.92 11.90 -7.03
CA ALA A 63 -4.04 12.60 -8.32
C ALA A 63 -2.95 12.16 -9.30
N LEU A 64 -1.68 12.14 -8.85
CA LEU A 64 -0.54 11.74 -9.69
C LEU A 64 -0.54 10.23 -10.04
N SER A 65 -1.16 9.39 -9.20
CA SER A 65 -1.39 7.97 -9.50
C SER A 65 -2.48 7.74 -10.55
N ARG A 66 -3.25 8.78 -10.89
CA ARG A 66 -4.39 8.73 -11.80
C ARG A 66 -5.49 7.75 -11.37
N ALA A 67 -5.63 7.53 -10.06
CA ALA A 67 -6.72 6.74 -9.52
C ALA A 67 -8.08 7.32 -9.95
N THR A 68 -9.04 6.44 -10.26
CA THR A 68 -10.39 6.86 -10.70
C THR A 68 -11.14 7.59 -9.59
N VAL A 69 -10.97 7.13 -8.35
CA VAL A 69 -11.62 7.68 -7.15
C VAL A 69 -10.59 7.88 -6.05
N ILE A 70 -10.65 9.00 -5.35
CA ILE A 70 -9.85 9.25 -4.14
C ILE A 70 -10.79 9.27 -2.93
N ILE A 71 -10.52 8.41 -1.95
CA ILE A 71 -11.26 8.39 -0.68
C ILE A 71 -10.60 9.34 0.31
N THR A 72 -11.29 10.45 0.56
CA THR A 72 -10.81 11.55 1.40
C THR A 72 -10.93 11.25 2.90
N LYS A 73 -9.88 11.61 3.64
CA LYS A 73 -9.81 11.58 5.10
C LYS A 73 -10.06 12.96 5.71
N THR A 74 -10.23 13.00 7.03
CA THR A 74 -10.59 14.24 7.74
C THR A 74 -9.59 14.58 8.83
N THR A 75 -9.54 15.86 9.24
CA THR A 75 -8.70 16.27 10.39
C THR A 75 -9.20 15.67 11.71
N HIS A 76 -10.43 15.15 11.74
CA HIS A 76 -11.01 14.44 12.88
C HIS A 76 -10.65 12.95 12.96
N GLU A 77 -9.86 12.41 12.02
CA GLU A 77 -9.58 10.96 11.96
C GLU A 77 -8.97 10.39 13.24
N ALA A 78 -8.18 11.19 13.98
CA ALA A 78 -7.60 10.78 15.26
C ALA A 78 -8.54 10.93 16.47
N HIS A 79 -9.71 11.56 16.28
CA HIS A 79 -10.65 11.94 17.35
C HIS A 79 -11.97 11.15 17.26
N GLY A 80 -12.45 10.84 16.05
CA GLY A 80 -13.69 10.09 15.85
C GLY A 80 -14.36 10.39 14.51
N ILE A 81 -15.67 10.16 14.43
CA ILE A 81 -16.45 10.43 13.22
C ILE A 81 -16.46 11.95 12.95
N PRO A 82 -16.14 12.41 11.74
CA PRO A 82 -16.11 13.83 11.42
C PRO A 82 -17.51 14.45 11.42
N THR A 83 -17.57 15.74 11.73
CA THR A 83 -18.76 16.54 11.42
C THR A 83 -18.90 16.73 9.91
N ALA A 84 -20.10 17.07 9.44
CA ALA A 84 -20.36 17.32 8.02
C ALA A 84 -19.46 18.46 7.47
N GLN A 85 -19.22 19.50 8.28
CA GLN A 85 -18.39 20.66 7.90
C GLN A 85 -16.94 20.26 7.66
N ILE A 86 -16.36 19.48 8.58
CA ILE A 86 -14.97 19.03 8.49
C ILE A 86 -14.78 18.06 7.33
N ASN A 87 -15.74 17.16 7.12
CA ASN A 87 -15.73 16.28 5.96
C ASN A 87 -15.79 17.07 4.63
N ALA A 88 -16.70 18.04 4.54
CA ALA A 88 -16.82 18.90 3.35
C ALA A 88 -15.54 19.71 3.08
N GLN A 89 -14.88 20.22 4.12
CA GLN A 89 -13.61 20.94 4.00
C GLN A 89 -12.51 20.07 3.41
N SER A 90 -12.33 18.85 3.91
CA SER A 90 -11.34 17.92 3.37
C SER A 90 -11.65 17.50 1.93
N CYS A 91 -12.93 17.28 1.60
CA CYS A 91 -13.35 17.01 0.22
C CYS A 91 -13.01 18.19 -0.71
N LYS A 92 -13.25 19.44 -0.28
CA LYS A 92 -12.91 20.64 -1.04
C LYS A 92 -11.40 20.77 -1.25
N ALA A 93 -10.61 20.53 -0.20
CA ALA A 93 -9.15 20.55 -0.29
C ALA A 93 -8.63 19.48 -1.27
N THR A 94 -9.14 18.26 -1.16
CA THR A 94 -8.78 17.14 -2.07
C THR A 94 -9.13 17.49 -3.51
N LYS A 95 -10.34 18.01 -3.77
CA LYS A 95 -10.77 18.44 -5.11
C LYS A 95 -9.89 19.54 -5.69
N ASN A 96 -9.49 20.52 -4.88
CA ASN A 96 -8.61 21.60 -5.33
C ASN A 96 -7.23 21.06 -5.75
N ILE A 97 -6.65 20.13 -4.99
CA ILE A 97 -5.37 19.48 -5.35
C ILE A 97 -5.50 18.70 -6.66
N ILE A 98 -6.57 17.92 -6.84
CA ILE A 98 -6.83 17.20 -8.09
C ILE A 98 -6.88 18.19 -9.27
N ASN A 99 -7.60 19.30 -9.12
CA ASN A 99 -7.71 20.32 -10.16
C ASN A 99 -6.37 21.00 -10.48
N MET A 100 -5.56 21.29 -9.45
CA MET A 100 -4.24 21.90 -9.61
C MET A 100 -3.26 21.00 -10.37
N LEU A 101 -3.35 19.68 -10.15
CA LEU A 101 -2.50 18.68 -10.79
C LEU A 101 -3.13 18.10 -12.06
N ASN A 102 -4.23 18.70 -12.54
CA ASN A 102 -4.92 18.20 -13.72
C ASN A 102 -4.01 18.31 -14.96
N GLY A 103 -3.72 17.18 -15.59
CA GLY A 103 -2.83 17.09 -16.74
C GLY A 103 -1.38 16.78 -16.40
N GLU A 104 -0.97 16.87 -15.13
CA GLU A 104 0.34 16.44 -14.68
C GLU A 104 0.50 14.93 -14.85
N LYS A 105 1.68 14.53 -15.34
CA LYS A 105 2.05 13.12 -15.50
C LYS A 105 3.44 12.94 -14.92
N ILE A 106 3.60 11.90 -14.12
CA ILE A 106 4.92 11.49 -13.69
C ILE A 106 5.54 10.62 -14.79
N GLU A 107 6.68 11.07 -15.32
CA GLU A 107 7.47 10.28 -16.24
C GLU A 107 8.11 9.07 -15.53
N GLY A 108 8.14 7.94 -16.22
CA GLY A 108 8.65 6.68 -15.68
C GLY A 108 10.17 6.72 -15.48
N THR A 109 10.61 6.99 -14.25
CA THR A 109 12.02 6.86 -13.85
C THR A 109 12.44 5.39 -13.73
N ASP A 110 13.74 5.10 -13.81
CA ASP A 110 14.24 3.73 -13.63
C ASP A 110 13.91 3.15 -12.24
N LYS A 111 13.84 4.01 -11.21
CA LYS A 111 13.39 3.62 -9.87
C LYS A 111 11.93 3.18 -9.87
N MET A 112 11.06 3.87 -10.61
CA MET A 112 9.65 3.49 -10.75
C MET A 112 9.52 2.16 -11.50
N LYS A 113 10.26 1.98 -12.59
CA LYS A 113 10.27 0.72 -13.36
C LYS A 113 10.74 -0.46 -12.52
N GLN A 114 11.78 -0.27 -11.71
CA GLN A 114 12.28 -1.31 -10.80
C GLN A 114 11.22 -1.66 -9.73
N GLU A 115 10.61 -0.64 -9.12
CA GLU A 115 9.54 -0.84 -8.12
C GLU A 115 8.33 -1.57 -8.74
N GLU A 116 7.94 -1.20 -9.96
CA GLU A 116 6.85 -1.80 -10.73
C GLU A 116 7.12 -3.29 -10.99
N MET A 117 8.32 -3.62 -11.45
CA MET A 117 8.74 -4.99 -11.70
C MET A 117 8.69 -5.84 -10.42
N MET A 118 9.15 -5.32 -9.29
CA MET A 118 9.16 -6.05 -8.01
C MET A 118 7.74 -6.28 -7.49
N LEU A 119 6.88 -5.26 -7.51
CA LEU A 119 5.48 -5.36 -7.11
C LEU A 119 4.69 -6.34 -8.00
N ARG A 120 4.91 -6.29 -9.33
CA ARG A 120 4.30 -7.24 -10.26
C ARG A 120 4.70 -8.69 -9.97
N LYS A 121 5.99 -8.95 -9.76
CA LYS A 121 6.51 -10.29 -9.43
C LYS A 121 5.92 -10.82 -8.11
N ALA A 122 5.88 -9.99 -7.07
CA ALA A 122 5.30 -10.36 -5.78
C ALA A 122 3.80 -10.67 -5.90
N THR A 123 3.05 -9.78 -6.56
CA THR A 123 1.59 -9.89 -6.70
C THR A 123 1.21 -11.13 -7.51
N LYS A 124 1.84 -11.36 -8.66
CA LYS A 124 1.57 -12.53 -9.50
C LYS A 124 1.90 -13.82 -8.77
N ALA A 125 3.00 -13.89 -8.02
CA ALA A 125 3.33 -15.08 -7.25
C ALA A 125 2.25 -15.45 -6.22
N ILE A 126 1.64 -14.45 -5.56
CA ILE A 126 0.53 -14.68 -4.62
C ILE A 126 -0.73 -15.15 -5.35
N LEU A 127 -1.10 -14.48 -6.44
CA LEU A 127 -2.30 -14.80 -7.22
C LEU A 127 -2.20 -16.18 -7.89
N ASP A 128 -1.07 -16.47 -8.53
CA ASP A 128 -0.80 -17.75 -9.19
C ASP A 128 -0.85 -18.91 -8.17
N SER A 129 -0.16 -18.76 -7.02
CA SER A 129 -0.20 -19.78 -5.96
C SER A 129 -1.62 -19.99 -5.40
N THR A 130 -2.41 -18.92 -5.32
CA THR A 130 -3.80 -18.98 -4.84
C THR A 130 -4.72 -19.71 -5.82
N LEU A 131 -4.51 -19.53 -7.12
CA LEU A 131 -5.25 -20.28 -8.14
C LEU A 131 -4.77 -21.73 -8.22
N GLU A 132 -3.46 -21.97 -8.15
CA GLU A 132 -2.86 -23.31 -8.27
C GLU A 132 -3.34 -24.26 -7.16
N ILE A 133 -3.40 -23.81 -5.90
CA ILE A 133 -3.83 -24.65 -4.76
C ILE A 133 -5.29 -25.11 -4.85
N SER A 134 -6.05 -24.61 -5.83
CA SER A 134 -7.45 -24.92 -6.06
C SER A 134 -7.77 -25.29 -7.51
N ASN A 135 -6.75 -25.60 -8.34
CA ASN A 135 -6.91 -25.93 -9.75
C ASN A 135 -7.68 -24.84 -10.54
N GLY A 136 -7.45 -23.57 -10.21
CA GLY A 136 -8.05 -22.41 -10.89
C GLY A 136 -9.31 -21.84 -10.23
N ASP A 137 -9.87 -22.45 -9.19
CA ASP A 137 -11.04 -21.93 -8.48
C ASP A 137 -10.65 -20.81 -7.50
N ALA A 138 -10.82 -19.55 -7.88
CA ALA A 138 -10.42 -18.42 -7.05
C ALA A 138 -11.08 -18.38 -5.66
N ALA A 139 -12.31 -18.87 -5.50
CA ALA A 139 -13.02 -18.83 -4.23
C ALA A 139 -12.46 -19.89 -3.26
N ILE A 140 -12.35 -21.13 -3.71
CA ILE A 140 -11.74 -22.22 -2.94
C ILE A 140 -10.25 -21.93 -2.69
N GLY A 141 -9.58 -21.39 -3.71
CA GLY A 141 -8.19 -20.95 -3.67
C GLY A 141 -7.93 -19.95 -2.57
N THR A 142 -8.77 -18.92 -2.47
CA THR A 142 -8.66 -17.90 -1.41
C THR A 142 -8.77 -18.51 -0.01
N VAL A 143 -9.76 -19.39 0.22
CA VAL A 143 -9.94 -20.05 1.53
C VAL A 143 -8.72 -20.90 1.88
N ARG A 144 -8.21 -21.68 0.93
CA ARG A 144 -7.01 -22.52 1.13
C ARG A 144 -5.76 -21.66 1.33
N ALA A 145 -5.62 -20.58 0.58
CA ALA A 145 -4.49 -19.66 0.65
C ALA A 145 -4.36 -19.02 2.03
N PHE A 146 -5.44 -18.53 2.62
CA PHE A 146 -5.42 -18.07 4.02
C PHE A 146 -5.08 -19.20 5.00
N LYS A 147 -5.67 -20.38 4.82
CA LYS A 147 -5.43 -21.55 5.70
C LYS A 147 -3.96 -21.95 5.77
N VAL A 148 -3.21 -21.84 4.66
CA VAL A 148 -1.79 -22.20 4.59
C VAL A 148 -0.84 -21.00 4.67
N GLY A 149 -1.35 -19.76 4.57
CA GLY A 149 -0.58 -18.52 4.66
C GLY A 149 0.03 -18.03 3.33
N ILE A 150 -0.49 -18.48 2.18
CA ILE A 150 -0.15 -17.88 0.88
C ILE A 150 -0.62 -16.42 0.83
N ILE A 151 -1.81 -16.15 1.40
CA ILE A 151 -2.30 -14.82 1.67
C ILE A 151 -2.19 -14.59 3.19
N ASP A 152 -1.47 -13.55 3.58
CA ASP A 152 -1.31 -13.14 4.96
C ASP A 152 -1.40 -11.62 5.06
N MET A 153 -2.37 -11.14 5.85
CA MET A 153 -2.67 -9.72 6.02
C MET A 153 -2.10 -9.21 7.35
N PRO A 154 -1.13 -8.29 7.34
CA PRO A 154 -0.57 -7.74 8.58
C PRO A 154 -1.65 -7.17 9.50
N PHE A 155 -1.57 -7.51 10.79
CA PHE A 155 -2.47 -7.02 11.85
C PHE A 155 -3.94 -7.43 11.69
N SER A 156 -4.24 -8.47 10.92
CA SER A 156 -5.61 -8.96 10.76
C SER A 156 -6.12 -9.59 12.06
N PRO A 157 -7.30 -9.20 12.56
CA PRO A 157 -7.90 -9.80 13.76
C PRO A 157 -8.54 -11.17 13.47
N SER A 158 -8.56 -11.62 12.21
CA SER A 158 -9.16 -12.90 11.85
C SER A 158 -8.32 -14.08 12.34
N ASN A 159 -8.96 -15.03 13.03
CA ASN A 159 -8.34 -16.29 13.46
C ASN A 159 -7.87 -17.19 12.28
N TYR A 160 -8.33 -16.90 11.05
CA TYR A 160 -7.90 -17.60 9.85
C TYR A 160 -6.64 -17.02 9.21
N ASN A 161 -6.24 -15.81 9.63
CA ASN A 161 -5.02 -15.16 9.14
C ASN A 161 -3.81 -15.62 9.95
N LYS A 162 -2.68 -15.92 9.28
CA LYS A 162 -1.49 -16.46 9.95
C LYS A 162 -0.73 -15.41 10.75
N ASN A 163 -0.77 -14.14 10.34
CA ASN A 163 -0.05 -13.04 11.00
C ASN A 163 1.46 -13.34 11.17
N LEU A 164 2.06 -14.01 10.17
CA LEU A 164 3.49 -14.31 10.12
C LEU A 164 4.25 -13.28 9.29
N LEU A 165 3.61 -12.71 8.26
CA LEU A 165 4.24 -11.70 7.42
C LEU A 165 4.59 -10.45 8.24
N LEU A 166 5.87 -10.08 8.23
CA LEU A 166 6.39 -8.87 8.86
C LEU A 166 6.90 -7.91 7.78
N SER A 167 6.66 -6.62 8.01
CA SER A 167 7.08 -5.56 7.12
C SER A 167 7.83 -4.45 7.84
N HIS A 168 8.72 -3.77 7.14
CA HIS A 168 9.36 -2.54 7.60
C HIS A 168 9.32 -1.49 6.51
N LYS A 169 9.43 -0.21 6.89
CA LYS A 169 9.72 0.84 5.91
C LYS A 169 11.21 0.82 5.56
N ASP A 170 11.53 1.03 4.30
CA ASP A 170 12.90 1.30 3.88
C ASP A 170 13.33 2.74 4.23
N LEU A 171 14.57 3.10 3.87
CA LEU A 171 15.14 4.41 4.16
C LEU A 171 14.33 5.57 3.54
N ARG A 172 13.57 5.31 2.48
CA ARG A 172 12.72 6.30 1.78
C ARG A 172 11.26 6.23 2.24
N GLY A 173 10.95 5.41 3.24
CA GLY A 173 9.60 5.25 3.78
C GLY A 173 8.69 4.31 3.01
N ALA A 174 9.19 3.60 1.99
CA ALA A 174 8.41 2.61 1.23
C ALA A 174 8.30 1.32 2.04
N ILE A 175 7.13 0.67 2.01
CA ILE A 175 6.88 -0.57 2.76
C ILE A 175 7.60 -1.73 2.08
N ARG A 176 8.29 -2.54 2.88
CA ARG A 176 9.08 -3.68 2.46
C ARG A 176 8.75 -4.93 3.26
N ILE A 177 8.87 -6.09 2.63
CA ILE A 177 8.68 -7.38 3.29
C ILE A 177 9.98 -7.74 4.03
N ALA A 178 9.91 -7.77 5.36
CA ALA A 178 11.02 -8.14 6.23
C ALA A 178 11.09 -9.65 6.43
N ASP A 179 9.93 -10.27 6.67
CA ASP A 179 9.75 -11.71 6.75
C ASP A 179 8.46 -12.06 5.99
N PRO A 180 8.52 -12.88 4.92
CA PRO A 180 7.32 -13.23 4.17
C PRO A 180 6.43 -14.25 4.90
N GLY A 181 6.91 -14.90 5.97
CA GLY A 181 6.24 -16.06 6.54
C GLY A 181 6.03 -17.14 5.47
N ASN A 182 4.76 -17.48 5.20
CA ASN A 182 4.40 -18.46 4.16
C ASN A 182 3.99 -17.82 2.82
N VAL A 183 4.03 -16.48 2.72
CA VAL A 183 3.66 -15.79 1.48
C VAL A 183 4.71 -16.12 0.40
N PRO A 184 4.31 -16.53 -0.81
CA PRO A 184 5.21 -17.09 -1.83
C PRO A 184 5.99 -16.00 -2.57
N ILE A 185 6.79 -15.20 -1.87
CA ILE A 185 7.56 -14.11 -2.45
C ILE A 185 8.79 -14.68 -3.19
N PRO A 186 8.99 -14.37 -4.49
CA PRO A 186 10.15 -14.85 -5.23
C PRO A 186 11.48 -14.42 -4.61
N LYS A 187 12.51 -15.27 -4.69
CA LYS A 187 13.84 -15.00 -4.11
C LYS A 187 14.45 -13.67 -4.58
N GLU A 188 14.26 -13.32 -5.85
CA GLU A 188 14.72 -12.05 -6.41
C GLU A 188 14.07 -10.86 -5.73
N VAL A 189 12.74 -10.93 -5.50
CA VAL A 189 11.99 -9.88 -4.78
C VAL A 189 12.49 -9.80 -3.34
N MET A 190 12.57 -10.93 -2.62
CA MET A 190 13.11 -10.94 -1.25
C MET A 190 14.53 -10.36 -1.15
N GLY A 191 15.37 -10.58 -2.16
CA GLY A 191 16.69 -9.96 -2.25
C GLY A 191 16.63 -8.43 -2.36
N TYR A 192 15.70 -7.90 -3.16
CA TYR A 192 15.43 -6.46 -3.26
C TYR A 192 14.90 -5.88 -1.94
N GLU A 193 13.90 -6.53 -1.34
CA GLU A 193 13.29 -6.12 -0.06
C GLU A 193 14.34 -6.04 1.06
N THR A 194 15.12 -7.13 1.22
CA THR A 194 16.18 -7.24 2.24
C THR A 194 17.23 -6.15 2.06
N LYS A 195 17.66 -5.89 0.83
CA LYS A 195 18.63 -4.84 0.52
C LYS A 195 18.12 -3.46 0.95
N LYS A 196 16.85 -3.15 0.67
CA LYS A 196 16.23 -1.85 0.99
C LYS A 196 16.10 -1.63 2.50
N ILE A 197 15.77 -2.67 3.25
CA ILE A 197 15.73 -2.63 4.72
C ILE A 197 17.15 -2.45 5.27
N LYS A 198 18.12 -3.21 4.76
CA LYS A 198 19.53 -3.13 5.18
C LYS A 198 20.13 -1.73 4.97
N GLU A 199 19.84 -1.09 3.84
CA GLU A 199 20.23 0.30 3.58
C GLU A 199 19.75 1.27 4.68
N ARG A 200 18.57 1.04 5.26
CA ARG A 200 18.05 1.84 6.39
C ARG A 200 18.76 1.51 7.69
N THR A 201 18.84 0.23 8.05
CA THR A 201 19.39 -0.21 9.35
C THR A 201 20.85 0.18 9.50
N GLU A 202 21.65 0.03 8.45
CA GLU A 202 23.06 0.47 8.43
C GLU A 202 23.20 1.99 8.57
N LYS A 203 22.39 2.76 7.84
CA LYS A 203 22.46 4.23 7.87
C LYS A 203 21.98 4.81 9.20
N GLN A 204 20.95 4.22 9.79
CA GLN A 204 20.37 4.68 11.06
C GLN A 204 21.03 4.03 12.29
N LYS A 205 21.89 3.01 12.09
CA LYS A 205 22.51 2.21 13.16
C LYS A 205 21.48 1.62 14.11
N ILE A 206 20.42 1.05 13.54
CA ILE A 206 19.33 0.39 14.27
C ILE A 206 19.26 -1.08 13.87
N GLU A 207 18.78 -1.91 14.79
CA GLU A 207 18.47 -3.32 14.50
C GLU A 207 17.03 -3.46 13.99
N PRO A 208 16.77 -4.32 13.00
CA PRO A 208 15.41 -4.63 12.58
C PRO A 208 14.64 -5.38 13.67
N GLY A 209 13.32 -5.25 13.68
CA GLY A 209 12.45 -5.96 14.64
C GLY A 209 11.23 -5.16 15.07
N TYR A 210 10.49 -5.66 16.07
CA TYR A 210 9.20 -5.11 16.46
C TYR A 210 9.22 -3.64 16.89
N LYS A 211 10.32 -3.15 17.48
CA LYS A 211 10.47 -1.72 17.80
C LYS A 211 10.44 -0.86 16.53
N MET A 212 11.22 -1.24 15.52
CA MET A 212 11.25 -0.58 14.22
C MET A 212 9.89 -0.66 13.53
N LEU A 213 9.19 -1.79 13.63
CA LEU A 213 7.82 -1.93 13.10
C LEU A 213 6.84 -0.98 13.81
N LEU A 214 6.90 -0.86 15.14
CA LEU A 214 6.06 0.04 15.90
C LEU A 214 6.30 1.51 15.52
N GLU A 215 7.56 1.89 15.36
CA GLU A 215 7.94 3.23 14.86
C GLU A 215 7.36 3.48 13.46
N ASP A 216 7.40 2.48 12.58
CA ASP A 216 6.86 2.58 11.22
C ASP A 216 5.33 2.75 11.18
N ILE A 217 4.60 2.07 12.08
CA ILE A 217 3.16 2.22 12.25
C ILE A 217 2.80 3.64 12.69
N LEU A 218 3.64 4.25 13.52
CA LEU A 218 3.40 5.56 14.13
C LEU A 218 4.04 6.72 13.36
N ALA A 219 4.73 6.45 12.24
CA ALA A 219 5.56 7.41 11.52
C ALA A 219 4.85 8.72 11.14
N PHE A 220 3.55 8.69 10.86
CA PHE A 220 2.77 9.87 10.46
C PHE A 220 1.95 10.52 11.59
N THR A 221 2.00 9.97 12.81
CA THR A 221 1.29 10.53 13.97
C THR A 221 1.96 11.78 14.54
N GLY A 222 3.25 11.99 14.22
CA GLY A 222 4.08 13.04 14.82
C GLY A 222 4.57 12.72 16.23
N SER A 223 4.30 11.52 16.75
CA SER A 223 4.90 11.00 17.98
C SER A 223 6.34 10.59 17.70
N ASN A 224 7.30 11.45 18.04
CA ASN A 224 8.70 11.04 18.11
C ASN A 224 8.84 10.08 19.30
N TYR A 225 8.78 8.76 19.04
CA TYR A 225 9.42 7.79 19.92
C TYR A 225 10.93 7.90 19.68
N ARG A 226 11.55 8.91 20.28
CA ARG A 226 13.01 8.99 20.41
C ARG A 226 13.39 8.50 21.79
#